data_AF-A0A377ZKH4-F1
#
_entry.id   AF-A0A377ZKH4-F1
#
_cell.length_a   1.000
_cell.length_b   1.000
_cell.length_c   1.000
_cell.angle_alpha   90.00
_cell.angle_beta   90.00
_cell.angle_gamma   90.00
#
_symmetry.space_group_name_H-M   'P 1'
#
loop_
_entity.id
_entity.type
_entity.pdbx_description
1 polymer ?
#
loop_
_entity_poly.entity_id
_entity_poly.type
_entity_poly.pdbx_seq_one_letter_code
_entity_poly.pdbx_strand_id
1 'polypeptide(L)'
;MVPILCSGGSWQAEVAALENPTPEQIEKIKADWQVRHDAVLAAGGLHIIGTERHESRRIDNQLRGPCWSSGDAGSSRFYLSMEDALMRIFASDRVSGMMRKLGMKPGEAIEHPWVTKAIANAQRKVEKP
;
A
#
# COMPACT_ATOMS: atom_id res chain seq x y z
N MET A 1 9.35 -5.93 -21.87
CA MET A 1 8.77 -5.31 -20.66
C MET A 1 8.45 -6.44 -19.70
N VAL A 2 9.27 -6.65 -18.66
CA VAL A 2 9.04 -7.73 -17.70
C VAL A 2 7.90 -7.27 -16.76
N PRO A 3 6.77 -7.99 -16.70
CA PRO A 3 5.73 -7.67 -15.73
C PRO A 3 6.30 -7.88 -14.33
N ILE A 4 6.43 -6.80 -13.56
CA ILE A 4 6.83 -6.87 -12.16
C ILE A 4 5.64 -7.48 -11.40
N LEU A 5 5.69 -8.78 -11.16
CA LEU A 5 4.73 -9.49 -10.32
C LEU A 5 5.11 -9.23 -8.86
N CYS A 6 4.30 -8.44 -8.18
CA CYS A 6 4.52 -7.96 -6.81
C CYS A 6 4.41 -9.05 -5.73
N SER A 7 4.08 -10.29 -6.10
CA SER A 7 3.60 -11.34 -5.19
C SER A 7 4.61 -12.49 -4.98
N GLY A 8 5.88 -12.33 -5.35
CA GLY A 8 6.88 -13.40 -5.16
C GLY A 8 8.24 -13.18 -5.82
N GLY A 9 8.51 -11.97 -6.33
CA GLY A 9 9.66 -11.74 -7.20
C GLY A 9 9.45 -12.33 -8.59
N SER A 10 10.38 -12.04 -9.50
CA SER A 10 10.37 -12.56 -10.86
C SER A 10 11.31 -13.76 -10.90
N TRP A 11 10.80 -14.97 -11.19
CA TRP A 11 11.66 -16.13 -11.43
C TRP A 11 12.66 -15.87 -12.56
N GLN A 12 12.32 -14.96 -13.49
CA GLN A 12 13.24 -14.50 -14.52
C GLN A 12 14.45 -13.75 -13.94
N ALA A 13 14.32 -13.04 -12.81
CA ALA A 13 15.45 -12.41 -12.13
C ALA A 13 16.38 -13.45 -11.48
N GLU A 14 15.82 -14.53 -10.92
CA GLU A 14 16.61 -15.64 -10.37
C GLU A 14 17.35 -16.39 -11.48
N VAL A 15 16.71 -16.59 -12.64
CA VAL A 15 17.35 -17.18 -13.83
C VAL A 15 18.41 -16.25 -14.42
N ALA A 16 18.17 -14.94 -14.45
CA ALA A 16 19.13 -13.95 -14.98
C ALA A 16 20.40 -13.80 -14.12
N ALA A 17 20.35 -14.22 -12.85
CA ALA A 17 21.51 -14.25 -11.97
C ALA A 17 22.44 -15.45 -12.22
N LEU A 18 22.02 -16.44 -13.02
CA LEU A 18 22.81 -17.62 -13.36
C LEU A 18 23.61 -17.39 -14.65
N GLU A 19 24.90 -17.72 -14.64
CA GLU A 19 25.72 -17.78 -15.85
C GLU A 19 25.44 -19.11 -16.58
N ASN A 20 24.77 -19.05 -17.74
CA ASN A 20 24.34 -20.19 -18.56
C ASN A 20 23.38 -21.18 -17.87
N PRO A 21 22.13 -20.76 -17.57
CA PRO A 21 21.14 -21.64 -16.97
C PRO A 21 20.75 -22.76 -17.95
N THR A 22 20.81 -24.00 -17.48
CA THR A 22 20.28 -25.15 -18.23
C THR A 22 18.74 -25.17 -18.20
N PRO A 23 18.07 -25.78 -19.19
CA PRO A 23 16.60 -25.88 -19.20
C PRO A 23 16.03 -26.52 -17.95
N GLU A 24 16.73 -27.51 -17.37
CA GLU A 24 16.34 -28.22 -16.15
C GLU A 24 16.37 -27.31 -14.92
N GLN A 25 17.38 -26.43 -14.83
CA GLN A 25 17.46 -25.45 -13.73
C GLN A 25 16.34 -24.41 -13.81
N ILE A 26 15.98 -23.97 -15.02
CA ILE A 26 14.89 -23.01 -15.24
C ILE A 26 13.56 -23.60 -14.79
N GLU A 27 13.26 -24.85 -15.20
CA GLU A 27 12.01 -25.52 -14.80
C GLU A 27 11.95 -25.74 -13.29
N LYS A 28 13.07 -26.08 -12.64
CA LYS A 28 13.13 -26.20 -11.19
C LYS A 28 12.86 -24.86 -10.49
N ILE A 29 13.53 -23.78 -10.92
CA ILE A 29 13.33 -22.43 -10.37
C ILE A 29 11.88 -21.98 -10.54
N LYS A 30 11.29 -22.27 -11.70
CA LYS A 30 9.91 -21.93 -12.00
C LYS A 30 8.92 -22.72 -11.13
N ALA A 31 9.16 -24.01 -10.92
CA ALA A 31 8.36 -24.84 -10.02
C ALA A 31 8.45 -24.35 -8.56
N ASP A 32 9.66 -24.07 -8.08
CA ASP A 32 9.91 -23.54 -6.74
C ASP A 32 9.30 -22.14 -6.55
N TRP A 33 9.31 -21.31 -7.61
CA TRP A 33 8.64 -20.01 -7.63
C TRP A 33 7.12 -20.15 -7.58
N GLN A 34 6.52 -21.08 -8.33
CA GLN A 34 5.08 -21.29 -8.34
C GLN A 34 4.55 -21.62 -6.95
N VAL A 35 5.23 -22.52 -6.23
CA VAL A 35 4.87 -22.88 -4.85
C VAL A 35 4.92 -21.65 -3.92
N ARG A 36 5.97 -20.82 -4.03
CA ARG A 36 6.08 -19.57 -3.25
C ARG A 36 4.97 -18.59 -3.62
N HIS A 37 4.68 -18.43 -4.91
CA HIS A 37 3.67 -17.51 -5.41
C HIS A 37 2.26 -17.88 -4.90
N ASP A 38 1.88 -19.16 -5.00
CA ASP A 38 0.59 -19.66 -4.53
C ASP A 38 0.46 -19.50 -3.01
N ALA A 39 1.55 -19.73 -2.25
CA ALA A 39 1.57 -19.50 -0.80
C ALA A 39 1.39 -18.02 -0.43
N VAL A 40 2.02 -17.10 -1.16
CA VAL A 40 1.87 -15.65 -0.95
C VAL A 40 0.45 -15.20 -1.29
N LEU A 41 -0.13 -15.68 -2.40
CA LEU A 41 -1.52 -15.39 -2.75
C LEU A 41 -2.50 -15.92 -1.69
N ALA A 42 -2.29 -17.15 -1.20
CA ALA A 42 -3.08 -17.72 -0.13
C ALA A 42 -2.98 -16.95 1.20
N ALA A 43 -1.83 -16.30 1.46
CA ALA A 43 -1.64 -15.43 2.61
C ALA A 43 -2.28 -14.03 2.46
N GLY A 44 -2.95 -13.74 1.33
CA GLY A 44 -3.57 -12.44 1.04
C GLY A 44 -2.69 -11.48 0.25
N GLY A 45 -1.54 -11.96 -0.23
CA GLY A 45 -0.61 -11.25 -1.11
C GLY A 45 0.10 -10.08 -0.47
N LEU A 46 0.50 -9.11 -1.28
CA LEU A 46 1.30 -7.97 -0.81
C LEU A 46 0.45 -7.05 0.09
N HIS A 47 0.91 -6.83 1.32
CA HIS A 47 0.34 -5.84 2.23
C HIS A 47 1.21 -4.58 2.28
N ILE A 48 0.63 -3.45 1.88
CA ILE A 48 1.31 -2.16 1.86
C ILE A 48 0.89 -1.36 3.09
N ILE A 49 1.87 -0.97 3.89
CA ILE A 49 1.67 -0.13 5.08
C ILE A 49 2.22 1.26 4.79
N GLY A 50 1.34 2.24 4.75
CA GLY A 50 1.72 3.65 4.78
C GLY A 50 1.70 4.15 6.22
N THR A 51 2.82 4.67 6.71
CA THR A 51 2.91 5.23 8.06
C THR A 51 2.35 6.65 8.14
N GLU A 52 2.29 7.33 7.00
CA GLU A 52 1.81 8.69 6.82
C GLU A 52 1.06 8.79 5.49
N ARG A 53 0.46 9.96 5.23
CA ARG A 53 -0.08 10.30 3.91
C ARG A 53 0.55 11.52 3.33
N HIS A 54 0.85 11.45 2.04
CA HIS A 54 1.38 12.57 1.30
C HIS A 54 0.28 13.62 1.05
N GLU A 55 0.68 14.88 0.91
CA GLU A 55 -0.21 15.95 0.42
C GLU A 55 -0.81 15.65 -0.97
N SER A 56 -0.07 14.92 -1.81
CA SER A 56 -0.55 14.49 -3.12
C SER A 56 -1.05 13.06 -3.05
N ARG A 57 -2.32 12.91 -3.38
CA ARG A 57 -2.98 11.61 -3.54
C ARG A 57 -2.35 10.79 -4.66
N ARG A 58 -1.75 11.43 -5.66
CA ARG A 58 -1.04 10.72 -6.74
C ARG A 58 0.10 9.87 -6.19
N ILE A 59 0.88 10.39 -5.24
CA ILE A 59 2.01 9.68 -4.63
C ILE A 59 1.50 8.53 -3.76
N ASP A 60 0.46 8.74 -2.96
CA ASP A 60 -0.18 7.68 -2.17
C ASP A 60 -0.70 6.53 -3.07
N ASN A 61 -1.26 6.85 -4.25
CA ASN A 61 -1.72 5.86 -5.21
C ASN A 61 -0.56 5.10 -5.86
N GLN A 62 0.60 5.74 -6.04
CA GLN A 62 1.82 5.05 -6.51
C GLN A 62 2.34 4.08 -5.46
N LEU A 63 2.30 4.46 -4.17
CA LEU A 63 2.68 3.58 -3.07
C LEU A 63 1.78 2.36 -2.95
N ARG A 64 0.47 2.50 -3.22
CA ARG A 64 -0.47 1.37 -3.33
C ARG A 64 -0.12 0.40 -4.46
N GLY A 65 0.73 0.84 -5.38
CA GLY A 65 1.41 0.00 -6.34
C GLY A 65 0.53 -0.51 -7.49
N PRO A 66 1.17 -0.99 -8.56
CA PRO A 66 0.51 -1.64 -9.67
C PRO A 66 0.05 -3.07 -9.36
N CYS A 67 0.38 -3.63 -8.18
CA CYS A 67 -0.03 -4.98 -7.75
C CYS A 67 -1.54 -5.21 -7.89
N TRP A 68 -2.34 -4.18 -7.63
CA TRP A 68 -3.79 -4.21 -7.80
C TRP A 68 -4.24 -4.34 -9.26
N SER A 69 -3.45 -3.82 -10.21
CA SER A 69 -3.78 -3.82 -11.63
C SER A 69 -3.55 -5.17 -12.30
N SER A 70 -2.73 -6.04 -11.71
CA SER A 70 -2.47 -7.39 -12.22
C SER A 70 -3.54 -8.41 -11.77
N GLY A 71 -4.47 -8.02 -10.89
CA GLY A 71 -5.53 -8.91 -10.37
C GLY A 71 -5.10 -9.79 -9.20
N ASP A 72 -3.85 -9.71 -8.77
CA ASP A 72 -3.33 -10.44 -7.61
C ASP A 72 -3.97 -9.95 -6.31
N ALA A 73 -4.17 -10.88 -5.37
CA ALA A 73 -4.59 -10.55 -4.01
C ALA A 73 -3.58 -9.57 -3.39
N GLY A 74 -4.08 -8.53 -2.73
CA GLY A 74 -3.24 -7.54 -2.10
C GLY A 74 -4.09 -6.57 -1.28
N SER A 75 -3.46 -5.93 -0.31
CA SER A 75 -4.13 -4.98 0.56
C SER A 75 -3.23 -3.80 0.88
N SER A 76 -3.84 -2.65 1.17
CA SER A 76 -3.10 -1.47 1.61
C SER A 76 -3.80 -0.83 2.80
N ARG A 77 -3.02 -0.38 3.77
CA ARG A 77 -3.49 0.31 4.96
C ARG A 77 -2.58 1.49 5.23
N PHE A 78 -3.17 2.66 5.39
CA PHE A 78 -2.45 3.89 5.71
C PHE A 78 -2.84 4.34 7.11
N TYR A 79 -1.84 4.58 7.93
CA TYR A 79 -1.96 5.16 9.25
C TYR A 79 -1.64 6.65 9.17
N LEU A 80 -2.29 7.43 10.02
CA LEU A 80 -2.01 8.84 10.19
C LEU A 80 -2.11 9.18 11.68
N SER A 81 -1.23 10.06 12.13
CA SER A 81 -1.33 10.75 13.41
C SER A 81 -1.98 12.11 13.24
N MET A 82 -2.61 12.60 14.31
CA MET A 82 -3.10 13.98 14.39
C MET A 82 -1.98 15.02 14.30
N GLU A 83 -0.74 14.63 14.59
CA GLU A 83 0.43 15.50 14.59
C GLU A 83 1.10 15.61 13.21
N ASP A 84 0.67 14.81 12.23
CA ASP A 84 1.28 14.75 10.90
C ASP A 84 1.05 16.02 10.09
N ALA A 85 1.95 16.31 9.15
CA ALA A 85 1.89 17.52 8.32
C ALA A 85 0.56 17.69 7.59
N LEU A 86 0.02 16.61 7.01
CA LEU A 86 -1.29 16.63 6.35
C LEU A 86 -2.39 17.03 7.34
N MET A 87 -2.39 16.42 8.53
CA MET A 87 -3.38 16.76 9.55
C MET A 87 -3.18 18.19 10.05
N ARG A 88 -1.97 18.72 10.16
CA ARG A 88 -1.77 20.15 10.55
C ARG A 88 -2.38 21.14 9.56
N ILE A 89 -2.33 20.83 8.26
CA ILE A 89 -2.93 21.69 7.22
C ILE A 89 -4.47 21.63 7.26
N PHE A 90 -5.05 20.48 7.66
CA PHE A 90 -6.48 20.21 7.53
C PHE A 90 -7.27 20.08 8.83
N ALA A 91 -6.59 19.93 9.96
CA ALA A 91 -7.13 19.94 11.30
C ALA A 91 -7.51 21.38 11.67
N SER A 92 -8.41 21.94 10.87
CA SER A 92 -9.23 23.07 11.30
C SER A 92 -9.78 22.77 12.69
N ASP A 93 -9.94 23.81 13.51
CA ASP A 93 -10.52 23.70 14.85
C ASP A 93 -11.82 22.88 14.88
N ARG A 94 -12.54 22.84 13.76
CA ARG A 94 -13.77 22.06 13.56
C ARG A 94 -13.56 20.55 13.52
N VAL A 95 -12.55 20.04 12.81
CA VAL A 95 -12.28 18.59 12.74
C VAL A 95 -11.73 18.10 14.08
N SER A 96 -10.77 18.84 14.63
CA SER A 96 -10.21 18.60 15.97
C SER A 96 -11.30 18.67 17.04
N GLY A 97 -12.21 19.64 16.94
CA GLY A 97 -13.35 19.79 17.84
C GLY A 97 -14.36 18.64 17.74
N MET A 98 -14.59 18.10 16.54
CA MET A 98 -15.46 16.94 16.33
C MET A 98 -14.87 15.65 16.91
N MET A 99 -13.56 15.44 16.73
CA MET A 99 -12.85 14.30 17.32
C MET A 99 -12.85 14.36 18.85
N ARG A 100 -12.64 15.56 19.44
CA ARG A 100 -12.78 15.78 20.89
C ARG A 100 -14.20 15.49 21.38
N LYS A 101 -15.23 15.90 20.65
CA LYS A 101 -16.65 15.63 20.99
C LYS A 101 -17.04 14.15 20.88
N LEU A 102 -16.38 13.39 20.02
CA LEU A 102 -16.55 11.94 19.90
C LEU A 102 -15.92 11.17 21.08
N GLY A 103 -15.26 11.87 22.03
CA GLY A 103 -14.73 11.24 23.25
C GLY A 103 -13.50 10.36 23.03
N MET A 104 -12.81 10.55 21.89
CA MET A 104 -11.63 9.77 21.53
C MET A 104 -10.50 9.98 22.53
N LYS A 105 -9.98 8.88 23.07
CA LYS A 105 -8.85 8.91 23.99
C LYS A 105 -7.52 8.80 23.22
N PRO A 106 -6.43 9.36 23.76
CA PRO A 106 -5.09 9.12 23.23
C PRO A 106 -4.82 7.61 23.16
N GLY A 107 -4.40 7.11 21.99
CA GLY A 107 -4.09 5.71 21.76
C GLY A 107 -5.24 4.85 21.22
N GLU A 108 -6.45 5.39 21.04
CA GLU A 108 -7.54 4.68 20.38
C GLU A 108 -7.46 4.81 18.85
N ALA A 109 -7.50 3.68 18.15
CA ALA A 109 -7.51 3.66 16.69
C ALA A 109 -8.86 4.17 16.15
N ILE A 110 -8.79 5.14 15.23
CA ILE A 110 -9.96 5.70 14.60
C ILE A 110 -10.18 5.00 13.26
N GLU A 111 -11.12 4.06 13.21
CA GLU A 111 -11.55 3.43 11.97
C GLU A 111 -13.01 3.80 11.67
N HIS A 112 -13.22 4.74 10.74
CA HIS A 112 -14.56 5.01 10.21
C HIS A 112 -14.51 5.50 8.76
N PRO A 113 -15.42 5.03 7.88
CA PRO A 113 -15.52 5.50 6.49
C PRO A 113 -15.54 7.02 6.29
N TRP A 114 -16.12 7.81 7.22
CA TRP A 114 -16.20 9.26 7.09
C TRP A 114 -14.82 9.92 7.23
N VAL A 115 -13.93 9.36 8.05
CA VAL A 115 -12.57 9.88 8.28
C VAL A 115 -11.75 9.73 7.01
N THR A 116 -11.76 8.54 6.40
CA THR A 116 -11.11 8.28 5.12
C THR A 116 -11.60 9.25 4.03
N LYS A 117 -12.91 9.52 3.98
CA LYS A 117 -13.50 10.46 3.02
C LYS A 117 -13.09 11.91 3.30
N ALA A 118 -13.04 12.32 4.57
CA ALA A 118 -12.59 13.65 4.98
C ALA A 118 -11.14 13.90 4.59
N ILE A 119 -10.25 12.95 4.87
CA ILE A 119 -8.81 13.00 4.49
C ILE A 119 -8.66 13.06 2.96
N ALA A 120 -9.39 12.24 2.21
CA ALA A 120 -9.32 12.27 0.75
C ALA A 120 -9.82 13.60 0.15
N ASN A 121 -10.83 14.23 0.76
CA ASN A 121 -11.32 15.55 0.35
C ASN A 121 -10.34 16.66 0.71
N ALA A 122 -9.67 16.54 1.85
CA ALA A 122 -8.57 17.40 2.25
C ALA A 122 -7.45 17.36 1.19
N GLN A 123 -6.87 16.20 0.89
CA GLN A 123 -5.84 16.06 -0.15
C GLN A 123 -6.23 16.73 -1.49
N ARG A 124 -7.48 16.52 -1.95
CA ARG A 124 -8.00 17.17 -3.18
C ARG A 124 -8.03 18.69 -3.12
N LYS A 125 -8.15 19.30 -1.94
CA LYS A 125 -8.11 20.77 -1.78
C LYS A 125 -6.69 21.30 -1.86
N VAL A 126 -5.69 20.57 -1.35
CA VAL A 126 -4.27 20.96 -1.49
C VAL A 126 -3.77 20.75 -2.91
N GLU A 127 -4.26 19.73 -3.60
CA GLU A 127 -3.90 19.50 -5.01
C GLU A 127 -4.49 20.51 -6.00
N LYS A 128 -5.50 21.30 -5.59
CA LYS A 128 -6.12 22.33 -6.43
C LYS A 128 -5.53 23.70 -6.07
N PRO A 129 -4.72 24.32 -6.94
CA PRO A 129 -4.24 25.68 -6.73
C PRO A 129 -5.40 26.70 -6.80
#